data_AF-A0A1P8YPL0-F1
#
_entry.id   AF-A0A1P8YPL0-F1
#
_cell.length_a   1.000
_cell.length_b   1.000
_cell.length_c   1.000
_cell.angle_alpha   90.00
_cell.angle_beta   90.00
_cell.angle_gamma   90.00
#
_symmetry.space_group_name_H-M   'P 1'
#
loop_
_entity.id
_entity.type
_entity.pdbx_description
1 polymer ?
#
loop_
_entity_poly.entity_id
_entity_poly.type
_entity_poly.pdbx_seq_one_letter_code
_entity_poly.pdbx_strand_id
1 'polypeptide(L)'
;MKRSTRYFAGLLTACALTVGLAGGTAQATQPPGAGTGVQIPGPAVPPAKTVSAGMRITFDDYTREGGSCSLGAVGTDSQNRKIGITAGHCNPWESHRRYIGPGRQVQVLDNTHRVWDWRDVGAGPIGWIRYVSNDDRDGFGALVGTLDYMVIEFADNITLSSQVMTTPKYGPDASGTAFPPNEPYDPGPIEVASVPWFKMNAIYGDAAGNPTDPSVNQTLCNAGTTTTQYFAQSGDAKQVQCGPILGNSNGILTTQAGSKQGDSGGPAFIQGRAPNGPGSPRGSRTSFRTCHGWASTTSTPPPGGSSTI
;
A
#
# COMPACT_ATOMS: atom_id res chain seq x y z
N MET A 1 14.96 9.02 -63.80
CA MET A 1 15.77 10.26 -63.77
C MET A 1 15.35 11.11 -62.59
N LYS A 2 16.33 11.71 -61.90
CA LYS A 2 16.29 12.71 -60.81
C LYS A 2 15.91 12.25 -59.39
N ARG A 3 16.98 12.05 -58.62
CA ARG A 3 17.10 12.01 -57.15
C ARG A 3 16.66 13.34 -56.52
N SER A 4 16.27 13.32 -55.25
CA SER A 4 16.58 14.40 -54.29
C SER A 4 16.50 13.89 -52.85
N THR A 5 17.67 13.57 -52.32
CA THR A 5 17.99 13.33 -50.92
C THR A 5 18.15 14.68 -50.21
N ARG A 6 17.59 14.86 -49.01
CA ARG A 6 18.01 15.93 -48.09
C ARG A 6 18.30 15.33 -46.72
N TYR A 7 19.57 15.40 -46.37
CA TYR A 7 20.12 15.18 -45.04
C TYR A 7 19.81 16.40 -44.17
N PHE A 8 19.42 16.19 -42.91
CA PHE A 8 19.68 17.15 -41.84
C PHE A 8 20.33 16.42 -40.68
N ALA A 9 21.61 16.74 -40.48
CA ALA A 9 22.36 16.46 -39.28
C ALA A 9 22.01 17.56 -38.25
N GLY A 10 21.62 17.15 -37.05
CA GLY A 10 21.43 18.04 -35.90
C GLY A 10 22.07 17.38 -34.68
N LEU A 11 23.32 17.74 -34.44
CA LEU A 11 24.13 17.30 -33.30
C LEU A 11 23.86 18.29 -32.15
N LEU A 12 23.16 17.85 -31.10
CA LEU A 12 22.94 18.64 -29.90
C LEU A 12 23.60 17.92 -28.72
N THR A 13 24.81 18.37 -28.40
CA THR A 13 25.55 17.98 -27.21
C THR A 13 24.99 18.75 -26.02
N ALA A 14 24.29 18.06 -25.12
CA ALA A 14 23.92 18.60 -23.82
C ALA A 14 24.90 18.10 -22.77
N CYS A 15 25.83 18.97 -22.34
CA CYS A 15 26.59 18.77 -21.11
C CYS A 15 25.68 19.09 -19.92
N ALA A 16 25.20 18.06 -19.21
CA ALA A 16 24.57 18.24 -17.91
C ALA A 16 25.65 18.37 -16.84
N LEU A 17 25.77 19.56 -16.26
CA LEU A 17 26.57 19.86 -15.08
C LEU A 17 25.85 19.26 -13.86
N THR A 18 26.38 18.21 -13.26
CA THR A 18 25.92 17.72 -11.95
C THR A 18 26.52 18.58 -10.84
N VAL A 19 25.80 19.63 -10.45
CA VAL A 19 26.09 20.36 -9.22
C VAL A 19 25.57 19.52 -8.04
N GLY A 20 26.51 18.94 -7.30
CA GLY A 20 26.21 18.28 -6.02
C GLY A 20 25.82 19.30 -4.97
N LEU A 21 24.52 19.51 -4.78
CA LEU A 21 23.99 20.06 -3.54
C LEU A 21 23.90 18.93 -2.52
N ALA A 22 24.85 18.90 -1.59
CA ALA A 22 24.69 18.16 -0.35
C ALA A 22 23.56 18.83 0.46
N GLY A 23 22.34 18.32 0.30
CA GLY A 23 21.23 18.64 1.18
C GLY A 23 21.56 18.12 2.58
N GLY A 24 21.88 19.02 3.51
CA GLY A 24 21.94 18.68 4.92
C GLY A 24 20.56 18.25 5.39
N THR A 25 20.35 16.96 5.64
CA THR A 25 19.16 16.49 6.32
C THR A 25 19.26 16.91 7.77
N ALA A 26 18.39 17.84 8.19
CA ALA A 26 18.18 18.16 9.59
C ALA A 26 17.76 16.87 10.31
N GLN A 27 18.67 16.34 11.13
CA GLN A 27 18.40 15.22 12.01
C GLN A 27 17.40 15.71 13.06
N ALA A 28 16.15 15.25 12.98
CA ALA A 28 15.12 15.60 13.96
C ALA A 28 15.60 15.17 15.36
N THR A 29 15.90 16.15 16.21
CA THR A 29 16.21 15.93 17.62
C THR A 29 15.00 15.27 18.27
N GLN A 30 15.17 14.07 18.84
CA GLN A 30 14.08 13.39 19.54
C GLN A 30 13.63 14.22 20.76
N PRO A 31 12.32 14.22 21.08
CA PRO A 31 11.84 14.70 22.37
C PRO A 31 12.47 13.89 23.52
N PRO A 32 12.86 14.52 24.63
CA PRO A 32 13.31 13.80 25.82
C PRO A 32 12.14 12.98 26.38
N GLY A 33 12.26 11.64 26.42
CA GLY A 33 11.28 10.78 27.11
C GLY A 33 10.99 9.40 26.50
N ALA A 34 11.49 9.06 25.31
CA ALA A 34 11.32 7.72 24.75
C ALA A 34 12.25 6.71 25.47
N GLY A 35 11.67 5.70 26.11
CA GLY A 35 12.36 4.73 26.98
C GLY A 35 13.52 3.95 26.34
N THR A 36 14.34 3.36 27.21
CA THR A 36 15.65 2.70 26.99
C THR A 36 15.66 1.44 26.10
N GLY A 37 14.63 1.22 25.27
CA GLY A 37 14.65 0.15 24.28
C GLY A 37 15.64 0.50 23.17
N VAL A 38 16.63 -0.38 22.94
CA VAL A 38 17.67 -0.30 21.90
C VAL A 38 17.11 0.39 20.65
N GLN A 39 17.47 1.66 20.47
CA GLN A 39 17.25 2.31 19.17
C GLN A 39 18.25 1.66 18.23
N ILE A 40 17.75 0.90 17.26
CA ILE A 40 18.54 0.58 16.09
C ILE A 40 18.77 1.93 15.39
N PRO A 41 20.01 2.46 15.35
CA PRO A 41 20.28 3.69 14.62
C PRO A 41 19.91 3.43 13.17
N GLY A 42 18.86 4.11 12.69
CA GLY A 42 18.47 4.01 11.29
C GLY A 42 19.62 4.49 10.40
N PRO A 43 19.80 3.92 9.21
CA PRO A 43 20.77 4.44 8.25
C PRO A 43 20.53 5.92 7.97
N ALA A 44 21.61 6.71 7.83
CA ALA A 44 21.54 8.16 7.60
C ALA A 44 20.70 8.54 6.36
N VAL A 45 20.60 7.62 5.38
CA VAL A 45 19.63 7.66 4.30
C VAL A 45 19.07 6.25 4.14
N PRO A 46 17.77 6.03 4.38
CA PRO A 46 17.15 4.74 4.14
C PRO A 46 17.29 4.32 2.67
N PRO A 47 17.62 3.05 2.38
CA PRO A 47 17.69 2.56 1.00
C PRO A 47 16.38 2.86 0.27
N ALA A 48 16.46 3.15 -1.03
CA ALA A 48 15.27 3.37 -1.84
C ALA A 48 14.37 2.13 -1.79
N LYS A 49 13.12 2.30 -1.33
CA LYS A 49 12.13 1.22 -1.26
C LYS A 49 11.01 1.49 -2.24
N THR A 50 10.50 0.41 -2.85
CA THR A 50 9.27 0.47 -3.62
C THR A 50 8.10 0.07 -2.73
N VAL A 51 7.09 0.91 -2.68
CA VAL A 51 5.86 0.66 -1.93
C VAL A 51 4.70 0.42 -2.90
N SER A 52 3.91 -0.61 -2.63
CA SER A 52 2.82 -1.06 -3.50
C SER A 52 1.61 -1.54 -2.71
N ALA A 53 0.45 -1.55 -3.37
CA ALA A 53 -0.74 -2.22 -2.84
C ALA A 53 -0.48 -3.69 -2.50
N GLY A 54 -1.08 -4.17 -1.41
CA GLY A 54 -0.91 -5.52 -0.85
C GLY A 54 0.33 -5.69 0.03
N MET A 55 1.16 -4.66 0.17
CA MET A 55 2.36 -4.71 1.02
C MET A 55 1.99 -4.79 2.51
N ARG A 56 2.65 -5.69 3.27
CA ARG A 56 2.54 -5.74 4.73
C ARG A 56 3.23 -4.55 5.36
N ILE A 57 2.49 -3.82 6.19
CA ILE A 57 2.99 -2.66 6.95
C ILE A 57 2.79 -2.90 8.44
N THR A 58 3.61 -2.22 9.25
CA THR A 58 3.46 -2.20 10.70
C THR A 58 3.65 -0.78 11.25
N PHE A 59 3.14 -0.56 12.45
CA PHE A 59 3.08 0.74 13.12
C PHE A 59 3.74 0.74 14.50
N ASP A 60 4.25 -0.43 14.92
CA ASP A 60 4.95 -0.57 16.19
C ASP A 60 6.14 -1.54 16.03
N ASP A 61 6.81 -1.81 17.13
CA ASP A 61 7.68 -2.97 17.29
C ASP A 61 6.86 -4.27 17.07
N TYR A 62 6.83 -4.71 15.81
CA TYR A 62 6.15 -5.93 15.38
C TYR A 62 6.63 -7.18 16.11
N THR A 63 7.83 -7.18 16.71
CA THR A 63 8.38 -8.35 17.38
C THR A 63 7.75 -8.62 18.75
N ARG A 64 7.13 -7.62 19.38
CA ARG A 64 6.53 -7.75 20.72
C ARG A 64 5.03 -7.62 20.73
N GLU A 65 4.52 -6.64 20.02
CA GLU A 65 3.11 -6.27 20.11
C GLU A 65 2.53 -5.97 18.73
N GLY A 66 3.35 -5.64 17.73
CA GLY A 66 2.84 -4.94 16.55
C GLY A 66 1.80 -5.71 15.75
N GLY A 67 0.63 -5.09 15.64
CA GLY A 67 -0.30 -5.38 14.57
C GLY A 67 0.39 -5.14 13.23
N SER A 68 0.06 -5.99 12.26
CA SER A 68 0.35 -5.71 10.86
C SER A 68 -0.93 -5.36 10.16
N CYS A 69 -0.86 -4.51 9.15
CA CYS A 69 -1.94 -4.31 8.19
C CYS A 69 -1.43 -4.46 6.77
N SER A 70 -2.35 -4.39 5.83
CA SER A 70 -2.05 -4.37 4.41
C SER A 70 -2.20 -2.96 3.89
N LEU A 71 -1.27 -2.57 3.03
CA LEU A 71 -1.37 -1.32 2.31
C LEU A 71 -2.37 -1.47 1.17
N GLY A 72 -3.31 -0.54 1.08
CA GLY A 72 -4.32 -0.47 0.03
C GLY A 72 -3.81 0.28 -1.20
N ALA A 73 -4.50 1.34 -1.59
CA ALA A 73 -4.06 2.17 -2.70
C ALA A 73 -2.83 3.01 -2.34
N VAL A 74 -1.95 3.21 -3.33
CA VAL A 74 -0.81 4.11 -3.28
C VAL A 74 -0.85 5.05 -4.48
N GLY A 75 -0.44 6.30 -4.29
CA GLY A 75 -0.48 7.30 -5.34
C GLY A 75 0.07 8.65 -4.89
N THR A 76 -0.23 9.69 -5.66
CA THR A 76 0.07 11.07 -5.27
C THR A 76 -1.21 11.84 -5.04
N ASP A 77 -1.22 12.73 -4.05
CA ASP A 77 -2.35 13.65 -3.84
C ASP A 77 -2.27 14.88 -4.77
N SER A 78 -3.20 15.83 -4.60
CA SER A 78 -3.25 17.06 -5.39
C SER A 78 -2.05 18.01 -5.17
N GLN A 79 -1.25 17.77 -4.14
CA GLN A 79 -0.03 18.50 -3.83
C GLN A 79 1.23 17.71 -4.25
N ASN A 80 1.06 16.63 -5.01
CA ASN A 80 2.14 15.74 -5.45
C ASN A 80 2.88 15.03 -4.30
N ARG A 81 2.27 14.93 -3.12
CA ARG A 81 2.81 14.15 -2.00
C ARG A 81 2.53 12.68 -2.24
N LYS A 82 3.49 11.82 -1.90
CA LYS A 82 3.36 10.37 -2.01
C LYS A 82 2.46 9.88 -0.88
N ILE A 83 1.31 9.30 -1.21
CA ILE A 83 0.32 8.85 -0.24
C ILE A 83 0.01 7.36 -0.38
N GLY A 84 -0.34 6.75 0.74
CA GLY A 84 -0.91 5.41 0.84
C GLY A 84 -2.16 5.43 1.71
N ILE A 85 -3.07 4.50 1.44
CA ILE A 85 -4.29 4.31 2.24
C ILE A 85 -4.27 2.91 2.84
N THR A 86 -4.69 2.80 4.10
CA THR A 86 -4.96 1.53 4.78
C THR A 86 -6.19 1.69 5.68
N ALA A 87 -6.55 0.69 6.49
CA ALA A 87 -7.71 0.81 7.39
C ALA A 87 -7.42 1.73 8.58
N GLY A 88 -8.44 2.39 9.10
CA GLY A 88 -8.36 3.28 10.26
C GLY A 88 -8.04 2.52 11.55
N HIS A 89 -8.65 1.36 11.75
CA HIS A 89 -8.39 0.47 12.88
C HIS A 89 -6.98 -0.13 12.93
N CYS A 90 -6.19 0.06 11.87
CA CYS A 90 -4.76 -0.23 11.89
C CYS A 90 -3.95 0.78 12.74
N ASN A 91 -4.53 1.92 13.07
CA ASN A 91 -3.91 2.95 13.89
C ASN A 91 -3.60 2.39 15.29
N PRO A 92 -2.33 2.31 15.74
CA PRO A 92 -2.01 1.84 17.08
C PRO A 92 -2.47 2.89 18.10
N TRP A 93 -3.40 2.56 19.00
CA TRP A 93 -3.99 3.54 19.90
C TRP A 93 -3.91 3.13 21.37
N GLU A 94 -3.56 1.88 21.65
CA GLU A 94 -3.52 1.36 23.01
C GLU A 94 -2.34 1.97 23.78
N SER A 95 -2.56 2.36 25.03
CA SER A 95 -1.56 3.09 25.83
C SER A 95 -0.30 2.29 26.17
N HIS A 96 -0.31 0.98 25.98
CA HIS A 96 0.85 0.11 26.20
C HIS A 96 1.78 0.04 24.98
N ARG A 97 1.31 0.49 23.80
CA ARG A 97 2.10 0.55 22.57
C ARG A 97 3.28 1.48 22.73
N ARG A 98 4.42 1.12 22.13
CA ARG A 98 5.60 2.00 22.14
C ARG A 98 5.38 3.21 21.24
N TYR A 99 4.68 3.03 20.13
CA TYR A 99 4.35 4.10 19.18
C TYR A 99 2.84 4.25 19.09
N ILE A 100 2.32 5.25 19.79
CA ILE A 100 0.91 5.63 19.71
C ILE A 100 0.70 6.46 18.44
N GLY A 101 -0.27 6.07 17.64
CA GLY A 101 -0.71 6.77 16.44
C GLY A 101 -1.57 8.00 16.77
N PRO A 102 -1.98 8.77 15.76
CA PRO A 102 -2.65 10.04 15.99
C PRO A 102 -4.06 9.88 16.55
N GLY A 103 -4.57 11.01 17.04
CA GLY A 103 -6.01 11.16 17.31
C GLY A 103 -6.83 11.01 16.02
N ARG A 104 -8.04 10.46 16.16
CA ARG A 104 -9.00 10.36 15.06
C ARG A 104 -9.42 11.73 14.56
N GLN A 105 -9.61 11.83 13.26
CA GLN A 105 -10.04 13.03 12.56
C GLN A 105 -9.13 14.24 12.77
N VAL A 106 -7.89 14.00 13.21
CA VAL A 106 -6.84 15.01 13.37
C VAL A 106 -5.87 14.89 12.22
N GLN A 107 -5.63 15.99 11.53
CA GLN A 107 -4.54 16.08 10.58
C GLN A 107 -3.22 16.27 11.33
N VAL A 108 -2.27 15.37 11.10
CA VAL A 108 -0.91 15.47 11.63
C VAL A 108 0.06 15.78 10.52
N LEU A 109 0.88 16.82 10.70
CA LEU A 109 1.85 17.28 9.71
C LEU A 109 3.30 16.99 10.12
N ASP A 110 3.52 16.58 11.37
CA ASP A 110 4.84 16.17 11.85
C ASP A 110 5.09 14.66 11.63
N ASN A 111 6.35 14.27 11.75
CA ASN A 111 6.82 12.91 11.43
C ASN A 111 6.89 12.00 12.67
N THR A 112 5.95 12.15 13.60
CA THR A 112 5.95 11.42 14.88
C THR A 112 5.29 10.04 14.82
N HIS A 113 4.33 9.82 13.92
CA HIS A 113 3.59 8.56 13.80
C HIS A 113 4.10 7.70 12.65
N ARG A 114 5.13 6.90 12.91
CA ARG A 114 5.89 6.17 11.89
C ARG A 114 5.15 4.94 11.36
N VAL A 115 5.40 4.63 10.09
CA VAL A 115 4.95 3.40 9.42
C VAL A 115 6.17 2.71 8.81
N TRP A 116 6.26 1.39 8.95
CA TRP A 116 7.38 0.59 8.45
C TRP A 116 6.95 -0.46 7.42
N ASP A 117 7.89 -0.85 6.56
CA ASP A 117 7.83 -2.14 5.86
C ASP A 117 8.04 -3.23 6.90
N TRP A 118 7.03 -4.06 7.13
CA TRP A 118 7.12 -5.14 8.12
C TRP A 118 8.29 -6.09 7.87
N ARG A 119 8.74 -6.23 6.61
CA ARG A 119 9.84 -7.14 6.23
C ARG A 119 11.23 -6.57 6.50
N ASP A 120 11.32 -5.26 6.72
CA ASP A 120 12.59 -4.55 6.84
C ASP A 120 12.39 -3.26 7.63
N VAL A 121 12.06 -3.44 8.91
CA VAL A 121 11.91 -2.34 9.87
C VAL A 121 13.26 -1.66 10.15
N GLY A 122 14.36 -2.40 10.05
CA GLY A 122 15.73 -1.91 10.27
C GLY A 122 16.16 -0.82 9.30
N ALA A 123 15.62 -0.79 8.08
CA ALA A 123 15.85 0.31 7.14
C ALA A 123 15.19 1.64 7.56
N GLY A 124 14.35 1.66 8.59
CA GLY A 124 13.64 2.84 9.04
C GLY A 124 12.23 2.99 8.45
N PRO A 125 11.51 4.06 8.84
CA PRO A 125 10.13 4.25 8.43
C PRO A 125 10.01 4.49 6.93
N ILE A 126 8.97 3.93 6.31
CA ILE A 126 8.59 4.21 4.92
C ILE A 126 7.66 5.42 4.81
N GLY A 127 7.08 5.88 5.91
CA GLY A 127 6.18 7.03 5.92
C GLY A 127 5.64 7.34 7.31
N TRP A 128 4.63 8.21 7.34
CA TRP A 128 3.99 8.67 8.56
C TRP A 128 2.47 8.75 8.42
N ILE A 129 1.76 8.42 9.49
CA ILE A 129 0.32 8.57 9.56
C ILE A 129 -0.01 10.07 9.58
N ARG A 130 -0.85 10.51 8.64
CA ARG A 130 -1.30 11.90 8.51
C ARG A 130 -2.73 12.13 8.97
N TYR A 131 -3.57 11.11 8.87
CA TYR A 131 -4.98 11.19 9.22
C TYR A 131 -5.54 9.80 9.47
N VAL A 132 -6.43 9.68 10.45
CA VAL A 132 -7.22 8.48 10.73
C VAL A 132 -8.68 8.94 10.77
N SER A 133 -9.58 8.26 10.07
CA SER A 133 -11.01 8.53 10.18
C SER A 133 -11.57 7.95 11.48
N ASN A 134 -12.46 6.96 11.43
CA ASN A 134 -12.85 6.16 12.58
C ASN A 134 -11.95 4.94 12.72
N ASP A 135 -11.94 4.34 13.92
CA ASP A 135 -11.20 3.12 14.24
C ASP A 135 -11.92 2.29 15.32
N ASP A 136 -11.29 1.22 15.82
CA ASP A 136 -11.86 0.28 16.80
C ASP A 136 -12.36 0.94 18.10
N ARG A 137 -11.90 2.16 18.42
CA ARG A 137 -12.34 2.91 19.60
C ARG A 137 -13.78 3.41 19.49
N ASP A 138 -14.34 3.46 18.28
CA ASP A 138 -15.73 3.87 18.05
C ASP A 138 -16.75 2.74 18.32
N GLY A 139 -16.26 1.55 18.68
CA GLY A 139 -17.06 0.39 19.08
C GLY A 139 -17.42 -0.54 17.92
N PHE A 140 -17.25 -1.84 18.15
CA PHE A 140 -17.74 -2.91 17.28
C PHE A 140 -19.28 -2.92 17.29
N GLY A 141 -19.91 -2.14 16.41
CA GLY A 141 -21.37 -2.06 16.28
C GLY A 141 -21.90 -0.67 15.92
N ALA A 142 -21.10 0.37 16.15
CA ALA A 142 -21.36 1.69 15.60
C ALA A 142 -20.65 1.82 14.25
N LEU A 143 -21.27 1.30 13.19
CA LEU A 143 -21.08 1.82 11.83
C LEU A 143 -21.58 3.28 11.70
N VAL A 144 -21.52 4.04 12.80
CA VAL A 144 -21.99 5.41 12.94
C VAL A 144 -20.76 6.29 12.71
N GLY A 145 -20.52 6.52 11.42
CA GLY A 145 -19.34 7.16 10.87
C GLY A 145 -18.74 6.23 9.83
N THR A 146 -19.07 6.44 8.57
CA THR A 146 -19.06 5.42 7.49
C THR A 146 -17.68 4.99 6.98
N LEU A 147 -16.59 5.36 7.67
CA LEU A 147 -15.24 5.37 7.13
C LEU A 147 -14.21 4.85 8.12
N ASP A 148 -13.55 3.76 7.75
CA ASP A 148 -12.46 3.12 8.48
C ASP A 148 -11.19 3.14 7.62
N TYR A 149 -10.63 4.33 7.40
CA TYR A 149 -9.39 4.52 6.66
C TYR A 149 -8.36 5.35 7.43
N MET A 150 -7.11 5.15 7.02
CA MET A 150 -5.95 5.89 7.48
C MET A 150 -5.13 6.34 6.26
N VAL A 151 -4.65 7.57 6.30
CA VAL A 151 -3.78 8.16 5.28
C VAL A 151 -2.35 8.14 5.79
N ILE A 152 -1.46 7.61 4.95
CA ILE A 152 -0.02 7.56 5.17
C ILE A 152 0.63 8.46 4.13
N GLU A 153 1.53 9.34 4.54
CA GLU A 153 2.43 10.05 3.65
C GLU A 153 3.79 9.38 3.65
N PHE A 154 4.28 9.00 2.47
CA PHE A 154 5.54 8.28 2.32
C PHE A 154 6.74 9.23 2.31
N ALA A 155 7.87 8.72 2.80
CA ALA A 155 9.14 9.44 2.77
C ALA A 155 9.60 9.73 1.33
N ASP A 156 10.41 10.78 1.16
CA ASP A 156 10.85 11.26 -0.15
C ASP A 156 11.62 10.20 -0.96
N ASN A 157 12.33 9.30 -0.30
CA ASN A 157 13.10 8.23 -0.92
C ASN A 157 12.25 7.02 -1.36
N ILE A 158 10.94 7.03 -1.11
CA ILE A 158 10.03 5.95 -1.53
C ILE A 158 9.65 6.08 -2.99
N THR A 159 9.70 4.96 -3.72
CA THR A 159 9.14 4.83 -5.06
C THR A 159 7.75 4.20 -4.98
N LEU A 160 6.77 4.79 -5.65
CA LEU A 160 5.41 4.24 -5.70
C LEU A 160 5.25 3.25 -6.85
N SER A 161 4.49 2.19 -6.62
CA SER A 161 4.13 1.23 -7.65
C SER A 161 2.64 0.93 -7.63
N SER A 162 1.98 1.11 -8.78
CA SER A 162 0.60 0.68 -8.99
C SER A 162 0.49 -0.84 -9.21
N GLN A 163 1.61 -1.55 -9.21
CA GLN A 163 1.67 -3.00 -9.40
C GLN A 163 1.43 -3.67 -8.04
N VAL A 164 0.35 -4.44 -7.93
CA VAL A 164 0.22 -5.43 -6.86
C VAL A 164 1.25 -6.52 -7.11
N MET A 165 2.05 -6.81 -6.09
CA MET A 165 3.08 -7.83 -6.11
C MET A 165 2.56 -9.10 -5.45
N THR A 166 3.05 -10.26 -5.86
CA THR A 166 2.83 -11.49 -5.07
C THR A 166 3.57 -11.37 -3.74
N THR A 167 3.00 -11.97 -2.71
CA THR A 167 3.68 -12.10 -1.43
C THR A 167 4.86 -13.08 -1.56
N PRO A 168 6.04 -12.79 -1.01
CA PRO A 168 7.18 -13.68 -1.14
C PRO A 168 6.96 -14.97 -0.33
N LYS A 169 7.64 -16.04 -0.73
CA LYS A 169 7.79 -17.23 0.12
C LYS A 169 9.04 -17.07 0.96
N TYR A 170 8.89 -17.31 2.26
CA TYR A 170 10.00 -17.33 3.22
C TYR A 170 10.35 -18.77 3.56
N GLY A 171 11.64 -19.02 3.72
CA GLY A 171 12.15 -20.26 4.26
C GLY A 171 11.98 -20.34 5.78
N PRO A 172 12.46 -21.43 6.39
CA PRO A 172 12.48 -21.55 7.84
C PRO A 172 13.38 -20.49 8.48
N ASP A 173 13.09 -20.17 9.74
CA ASP A 173 13.94 -19.31 10.56
C ASP A 173 15.28 -19.99 10.91
N ALA A 174 16.11 -19.31 11.72
CA ALA A 174 17.41 -19.84 12.14
C ALA A 174 17.32 -21.13 12.97
N SER A 175 16.16 -21.44 13.55
CA SER A 175 15.90 -22.68 14.30
C SER A 175 15.39 -23.83 13.41
N GLY A 176 15.17 -23.58 12.12
CA GLY A 176 14.55 -24.54 11.21
C GLY A 176 13.02 -24.55 11.25
N THR A 177 12.40 -23.62 11.99
CA THR A 177 10.94 -23.54 12.10
C THR A 177 10.37 -22.86 10.86
N ALA A 178 9.39 -23.50 10.21
CA ALA A 178 8.74 -22.93 9.03
C ALA A 178 8.01 -21.62 9.39
N PHE A 179 8.08 -20.63 8.50
CA PHE A 179 7.47 -19.32 8.74
C PHE A 179 5.94 -19.42 8.91
N PRO A 180 5.39 -19.04 10.09
CA PRO A 180 3.95 -19.07 10.33
C PRO A 180 3.27 -17.76 9.86
N PRO A 181 2.46 -17.78 8.78
CA PRO A 181 1.93 -16.56 8.16
C PRO A 181 1.07 -15.67 9.06
N ASN A 182 0.37 -16.27 10.03
CA ASN A 182 -0.58 -15.56 10.88
C ASN A 182 0.08 -14.90 12.09
N GLU A 183 1.38 -15.11 12.29
CA GLU A 183 2.08 -14.65 13.48
C GLU A 183 3.03 -13.50 13.11
N PRO A 184 3.33 -12.60 14.06
CA PRO A 184 4.17 -11.44 13.84
C PRO A 184 5.67 -11.76 14.03
N TYR A 185 6.17 -12.90 13.55
CA TYR A 185 7.58 -13.27 13.69
C TYR A 185 8.45 -12.73 12.56
N ASP A 186 9.74 -12.56 12.85
CA ASP A 186 10.74 -12.32 11.82
C ASP A 186 10.70 -13.44 10.77
N PRO A 187 10.53 -13.10 9.49
CA PRO A 187 10.56 -14.11 8.46
C PRO A 187 11.97 -14.67 8.30
N GLY A 188 12.06 -15.95 7.93
CA GLY A 188 13.30 -16.53 7.42
C GLY A 188 13.74 -15.88 6.09
N PRO A 189 14.81 -16.39 5.45
CA PRO A 189 15.27 -15.87 4.18
C PRO A 189 14.19 -16.01 3.09
N ILE A 190 14.17 -15.08 2.13
CA ILE A 190 13.28 -15.16 0.97
C ILE A 190 13.71 -16.34 0.09
N GLU A 191 12.85 -17.35 -0.05
CA GLU A 191 13.03 -18.47 -0.98
C GLU A 191 12.49 -18.14 -2.37
N VAL A 192 11.32 -17.50 -2.42
CA VAL A 192 10.68 -17.06 -3.66
C VAL A 192 10.38 -15.58 -3.54
N ALA A 193 11.06 -14.77 -4.35
CA ALA A 193 10.85 -13.33 -4.35
C ALA A 193 9.45 -12.95 -4.84
N SER A 194 8.96 -11.81 -4.34
CA SER A 194 7.78 -11.15 -4.88
C SER A 194 7.94 -10.86 -6.38
N VAL A 195 6.91 -11.15 -7.16
CA VAL A 195 6.86 -10.81 -8.59
C VAL A 195 5.63 -9.96 -8.91
N PRO A 196 5.63 -9.16 -9.98
CA PRO A 196 4.45 -8.46 -10.46
C PRO A 196 3.26 -9.42 -10.67
N TRP A 197 2.12 -9.13 -10.04
CA TRP A 197 0.90 -9.92 -10.19
C TRP A 197 -0.15 -9.26 -11.09
N PHE A 198 -0.77 -8.17 -10.64
CA PHE A 198 -1.68 -7.36 -11.46
C PHE A 198 -1.54 -5.87 -11.13
N LYS A 199 -2.00 -5.00 -12.03
CA LYS A 199 -1.99 -3.55 -11.79
C LYS A 199 -3.31 -3.12 -11.19
N MET A 200 -3.27 -2.34 -10.11
CA MET A 200 -4.44 -1.67 -9.57
C MET A 200 -4.46 -0.24 -10.10
N ASN A 201 -5.25 0.01 -11.14
CA ASN A 201 -5.27 1.28 -11.88
C ASN A 201 -6.66 1.88 -12.04
N ALA A 202 -7.69 1.28 -11.45
CA ALA A 202 -9.04 1.79 -11.52
C ALA A 202 -9.86 1.42 -10.29
N ILE A 203 -10.78 2.32 -9.95
CA ILE A 203 -11.81 2.15 -8.93
C ILE A 203 -12.94 1.33 -9.56
N TYR A 204 -13.62 0.49 -8.79
CA TYR A 204 -14.82 -0.19 -9.30
C TYR A 204 -15.84 0.86 -9.74
N GLY A 205 -16.30 0.74 -10.99
CA GLY A 205 -17.22 1.71 -11.56
C GLY A 205 -18.27 1.07 -12.46
N ASP A 206 -19.30 1.86 -12.73
CA ASP A 206 -20.32 1.54 -13.72
C ASP A 206 -19.74 1.57 -15.15
N ALA A 207 -20.58 1.36 -16.16
CA ALA A 207 -20.15 1.37 -17.56
C ALA A 207 -19.59 2.75 -18.02
N ALA A 208 -19.95 3.83 -17.32
CA ALA A 208 -19.45 5.18 -17.58
C ALA A 208 -18.16 5.50 -16.80
N GLY A 209 -17.70 4.58 -15.93
CA GLY A 209 -16.53 4.77 -15.09
C GLY A 209 -16.80 5.56 -13.81
N ASN A 210 -18.07 5.83 -13.47
CA ASN A 210 -18.41 6.45 -12.20
C ASN A 210 -18.17 5.44 -11.08
N PRO A 211 -17.52 5.82 -9.96
CA PRO A 211 -17.40 4.95 -8.80
C PRO A 211 -18.78 4.46 -8.37
N THR A 212 -18.93 3.14 -8.26
CA THR A 212 -20.16 2.51 -7.81
C THR A 212 -19.81 1.33 -6.92
N ASP A 213 -20.81 0.78 -6.24
CA ASP A 213 -20.61 -0.43 -5.48
C ASP A 213 -20.86 -1.66 -6.36
N PRO A 214 -20.08 -2.73 -6.21
CA PRO A 214 -20.36 -3.99 -6.87
C PRO A 214 -21.73 -4.54 -6.46
N SER A 215 -22.39 -5.20 -7.41
CA SER A 215 -23.71 -5.79 -7.16
C SER A 215 -23.61 -7.00 -6.24
N VAL A 216 -24.68 -7.28 -5.51
CA VAL A 216 -24.86 -8.58 -4.85
C VAL A 216 -24.69 -9.73 -5.86
N ASN A 217 -24.24 -10.89 -5.38
CA ASN A 217 -23.88 -12.07 -6.17
C ASN A 217 -22.60 -11.97 -7.02
N GLN A 218 -21.92 -10.82 -7.07
CA GLN A 218 -20.55 -10.79 -7.60
C GLN A 218 -19.58 -11.42 -6.58
N THR A 219 -18.50 -12.02 -7.07
CA THR A 219 -17.45 -12.56 -6.20
C THR A 219 -16.41 -11.49 -5.91
N LEU A 220 -16.24 -11.13 -4.64
CA LEU A 220 -15.14 -10.30 -4.16
C LEU A 220 -13.97 -11.20 -3.78
N CYS A 221 -12.75 -10.79 -4.13
CA CYS A 221 -11.50 -11.44 -3.77
C CYS A 221 -10.66 -10.50 -2.90
N ASN A 222 -10.15 -11.00 -1.78
CA ASN A 222 -9.27 -10.29 -0.88
C ASN A 222 -7.80 -10.67 -1.15
N ALA A 223 -6.98 -9.68 -1.50
CA ALA A 223 -5.54 -9.79 -1.70
C ALA A 223 -4.73 -9.14 -0.56
N GLY A 224 -5.27 -9.20 0.66
CA GLY A 224 -4.56 -8.84 1.88
C GLY A 224 -3.30 -9.68 2.10
N THR A 225 -2.34 -9.08 2.79
CA THR A 225 -0.99 -9.61 2.92
C THR A 225 -0.93 -10.93 3.69
N THR A 226 -1.74 -11.14 4.72
CA THR A 226 -1.68 -12.34 5.56
C THR A 226 -2.32 -13.52 4.83
N THR A 227 -3.45 -13.28 4.16
CA THR A 227 -4.09 -14.29 3.31
C THR A 227 -3.19 -14.70 2.15
N THR A 228 -2.61 -13.75 1.42
CA THR A 228 -1.70 -14.08 0.32
C THR A 228 -0.39 -14.69 0.80
N GLN A 229 0.11 -14.31 1.99
CA GLN A 229 1.27 -14.93 2.62
C GLN A 229 1.03 -16.41 2.92
N TYR A 230 -0.16 -16.74 3.43
CA TYR A 230 -0.55 -18.13 3.70
C TYR A 230 -0.43 -19.00 2.46
N PHE A 231 -0.96 -18.53 1.33
CA PHE A 231 -0.87 -19.28 0.08
C PHE A 231 0.54 -19.28 -0.55
N ALA A 232 1.29 -18.18 -0.41
CA ALA A 232 2.68 -18.13 -0.86
C ALA A 232 3.55 -19.19 -0.15
N GLN A 233 3.32 -19.41 1.15
CA GLN A 233 4.00 -20.47 1.89
C GLN A 233 3.64 -21.89 1.41
N SER A 234 2.40 -22.09 0.94
CA SER A 234 1.98 -23.35 0.31
C SER A 234 2.36 -23.46 -1.17
N GLY A 235 3.14 -22.52 -1.71
CA GLY A 235 3.59 -22.54 -3.11
C GLY A 235 2.66 -21.90 -4.14
N ASP A 236 1.60 -21.22 -3.70
CA ASP A 236 0.64 -20.54 -4.58
C ASP A 236 0.52 -19.04 -4.25
N ALA A 237 1.54 -18.27 -4.61
CA ALA A 237 1.62 -16.84 -4.28
C ALA A 237 0.60 -15.94 -5.02
N LYS A 238 -0.25 -16.51 -5.89
CA LYS A 238 -1.29 -15.79 -6.64
C LYS A 238 -2.71 -16.15 -6.19
N GLN A 239 -2.84 -17.11 -5.28
CA GLN A 239 -4.12 -17.49 -4.70
C GLN A 239 -4.61 -16.41 -3.73
N VAL A 240 -5.92 -16.24 -3.69
CA VAL A 240 -6.64 -15.32 -2.80
C VAL A 240 -7.89 -15.96 -2.26
N GLN A 241 -8.42 -15.42 -1.17
CA GLN A 241 -9.73 -15.80 -0.66
C GLN A 241 -10.80 -14.97 -1.35
N CYS A 242 -11.71 -15.67 -2.03
CA CYS A 242 -12.82 -15.06 -2.75
C CYS A 242 -14.15 -15.60 -2.21
N GLY A 243 -15.20 -14.79 -2.26
CA GLY A 243 -16.55 -15.20 -1.89
C GLY A 243 -17.61 -14.24 -2.43
N PRO A 244 -18.87 -14.69 -2.51
CA PRO A 244 -19.96 -13.86 -2.99
C PRO A 244 -20.23 -12.67 -2.06
N ILE A 245 -20.60 -11.53 -2.66
CA ILE A 245 -21.21 -10.39 -1.98
C ILE A 245 -22.65 -10.77 -1.65
N LEU A 246 -22.94 -10.85 -0.34
CA LEU A 246 -24.23 -11.23 0.22
C LEU A 246 -25.19 -10.03 0.35
N GLY A 247 -24.65 -8.83 0.49
CA GLY A 247 -25.45 -7.63 0.70
C GLY A 247 -24.66 -6.35 0.53
N ASN A 248 -25.38 -5.26 0.29
CA ASN A 248 -24.86 -3.89 0.34
C ASN A 248 -25.83 -3.06 1.17
N SER A 249 -25.36 -2.51 2.28
CA SER A 249 -26.13 -1.58 3.11
C SER A 249 -25.33 -0.30 3.29
N ASN A 250 -25.83 0.80 2.72
CA ASN A 250 -25.16 2.11 2.75
C ASN A 250 -23.70 2.06 2.27
N GLY A 251 -23.41 1.25 1.24
CA GLY A 251 -22.09 1.00 0.64
C GLY A 251 -21.14 0.13 1.46
N ILE A 252 -21.63 -0.44 2.57
CA ILE A 252 -20.95 -1.51 3.28
C ILE A 252 -21.33 -2.82 2.60
N LEU A 253 -20.32 -3.45 1.99
CA LEU A 253 -20.45 -4.75 1.35
C LEU A 253 -20.27 -5.85 2.39
N THR A 254 -21.27 -6.71 2.53
CA THR A 254 -21.14 -7.97 3.27
C THR A 254 -20.76 -9.07 2.30
N THR A 255 -19.70 -9.83 2.60
CA THR A 255 -19.13 -10.83 1.70
C THR A 255 -18.72 -12.10 2.46
N GLN A 256 -18.68 -13.24 1.76
CA GLN A 256 -18.04 -14.47 2.24
C GLN A 256 -16.56 -14.56 1.83
N ALA A 257 -15.99 -13.50 1.25
CA ALA A 257 -14.56 -13.42 1.01
C ALA A 257 -13.84 -13.43 2.36
N GLY A 258 -13.10 -14.49 2.63
CA GLY A 258 -12.38 -14.62 3.89
C GLY A 258 -11.30 -13.54 4.04
N SER A 259 -11.00 -13.22 5.29
CA SER A 259 -9.92 -12.32 5.68
C SER A 259 -9.25 -12.86 6.93
N LYS A 260 -7.96 -12.60 7.06
CA LYS A 260 -7.17 -12.88 8.26
C LYS A 260 -6.78 -11.57 8.93
N GLN A 261 -6.38 -11.68 10.20
CA GLN A 261 -5.77 -10.55 10.90
C GLN A 261 -4.58 -10.01 10.08
N GLY A 262 -4.58 -8.70 9.85
CA GLY A 262 -3.59 -7.98 9.06
C GLY A 262 -3.85 -7.88 7.56
N ASP A 263 -4.95 -8.46 7.06
CA ASP A 263 -5.44 -8.15 5.70
C ASP A 263 -6.11 -6.78 5.62
N SER A 264 -6.44 -6.18 6.75
CA SER A 264 -7.09 -4.87 6.86
C SER A 264 -6.37 -3.80 6.05
N GLY A 265 -7.15 -3.03 5.29
CA GLY A 265 -6.65 -2.01 4.37
C GLY A 265 -6.10 -2.55 3.04
N GLY A 266 -5.98 -3.87 2.87
CA GLY A 266 -5.44 -4.49 1.67
C GLY A 266 -6.34 -4.39 0.45
N PRO A 267 -5.80 -4.69 -0.75
CA PRO A 267 -6.56 -4.64 -1.99
C PRO A 267 -7.64 -5.72 -2.03
N ALA A 268 -8.81 -5.35 -2.54
CA ALA A 268 -9.96 -6.21 -2.79
C ALA A 268 -10.53 -5.92 -4.19
N PHE A 269 -10.86 -6.95 -4.95
CA PHE A 269 -11.30 -6.80 -6.33
C PHE A 269 -12.41 -7.77 -6.70
N ILE A 270 -13.20 -7.43 -7.71
CA ILE A 270 -14.22 -8.34 -8.24
C ILE A 270 -13.56 -9.35 -9.18
N GLN A 271 -13.81 -10.63 -8.91
CA GLN A 271 -13.30 -11.73 -9.73
C GLN A 271 -13.70 -11.55 -11.20
N GLY A 272 -12.78 -11.84 -12.11
CA GLY A 272 -13.00 -11.64 -13.56
C GLY A 272 -12.82 -10.20 -14.06
N ARG A 273 -12.71 -9.20 -13.17
CA ARG A 273 -12.48 -7.79 -13.54
C ARG A 273 -11.05 -7.31 -13.38
N ALA A 274 -10.21 -8.03 -12.64
CA ALA A 274 -8.79 -7.71 -12.58
C ALA A 274 -8.07 -8.24 -13.85
N PRO A 275 -7.35 -7.41 -14.63
CA PRO A 275 -6.52 -7.87 -15.73
C PRO A 275 -5.44 -8.81 -15.18
N ASN A 276 -5.45 -10.06 -15.65
CA ASN A 276 -4.55 -11.13 -15.21
C ASN A 276 -4.72 -11.58 -13.75
N GLY A 277 -5.83 -11.22 -13.10
CA GLY A 277 -6.21 -11.81 -11.81
C GLY A 277 -6.66 -13.27 -11.96
N PRO A 278 -6.72 -14.05 -10.85
CA PRO A 278 -7.25 -15.40 -10.86
C PRO A 278 -8.67 -15.42 -11.42
N GLY A 279 -8.90 -16.21 -12.47
CA GLY A 279 -10.20 -16.30 -13.16
C GLY A 279 -10.52 -15.16 -14.15
N SER A 280 -9.55 -14.33 -14.53
CA SER A 280 -9.77 -13.24 -15.50
C SER A 280 -9.85 -13.72 -16.96
N PRO A 281 -10.94 -13.44 -17.70
CA PRO A 281 -10.90 -13.44 -19.16
C PRO A 281 -9.97 -12.29 -19.62
N ARG A 282 -8.99 -12.59 -20.49
CA ARG A 282 -7.99 -11.63 -20.97
C ARG A 282 -8.68 -10.37 -21.53
N GLY A 283 -8.64 -9.24 -20.82
CA GLY A 283 -9.10 -7.95 -21.34
C GLY A 283 -9.81 -6.97 -20.40
N SER A 284 -10.01 -7.26 -19.10
CA SER A 284 -10.76 -6.38 -18.19
C SER A 284 -9.90 -5.34 -17.45
N ARG A 285 -10.48 -4.19 -17.11
CA ARG A 285 -9.86 -3.09 -16.33
C ARG A 285 -10.12 -3.30 -14.84
N THR A 286 -9.08 -3.13 -14.01
CA THR A 286 -9.07 -3.47 -12.57
C THR A 286 -10.06 -2.64 -11.76
N SER A 287 -10.47 -3.14 -10.61
CA SER A 287 -11.47 -2.49 -9.75
C SER A 287 -11.10 -2.60 -8.28
N PHE A 288 -11.35 -1.54 -7.50
CA PHE A 288 -11.34 -1.53 -6.02
C PHE A 288 -12.42 -0.60 -5.45
N ARG A 289 -12.99 -0.95 -4.28
CA ARG A 289 -13.55 -0.04 -3.26
C ARG A 289 -13.67 -0.74 -1.88
N THR A 290 -13.00 -0.19 -0.87
CA THR A 290 -13.37 -0.02 0.56
C THR A 290 -12.28 0.91 1.14
N CYS A 291 -12.49 2.11 1.66
CA CYS A 291 -13.61 2.75 2.34
C CYS A 291 -14.26 3.86 1.50
N HIS A 292 -15.44 4.34 1.92
CA HIS A 292 -16.18 5.38 1.22
C HIS A 292 -15.33 6.65 0.95
N GLY A 293 -15.70 7.34 -0.12
CA GLY A 293 -15.30 8.71 -0.48
C GLY A 293 -13.85 9.10 -0.23
N TRP A 294 -13.02 9.14 -1.29
CA TRP A 294 -12.49 10.40 -1.82
C TRP A 294 -11.69 10.21 -3.12
N ALA A 295 -11.74 11.29 -3.91
CA ALA A 295 -10.94 11.75 -5.05
C ALA A 295 -10.37 10.74 -6.06
N SER A 296 -10.93 10.81 -7.27
CA SER A 296 -10.28 10.41 -8.51
C SER A 296 -8.88 11.04 -8.64
N THR A 297 -7.83 10.23 -8.64
CA THR A 297 -6.55 10.62 -9.22
C THR A 297 -6.62 10.38 -10.73
N THR A 298 -7.33 11.25 -11.45
CA THR A 298 -7.11 11.38 -12.88
C THR A 298 -5.76 12.08 -13.08
N SER A 299 -4.74 11.31 -13.42
CA SER A 299 -3.58 11.87 -14.13
C SER A 299 -4.01 12.17 -15.57
N THR A 300 -4.74 13.27 -15.77
CA THR A 300 -4.80 13.90 -17.09
C THR A 300 -3.46 14.59 -17.33
N PRO A 301 -2.74 14.29 -18.42
CA PRO A 301 -1.58 15.09 -18.80
C PRO A 301 -2.03 16.55 -19.02
N PRO A 302 -1.18 17.55 -18.70
CA PRO A 302 -1.52 18.94 -18.93
C PRO A 302 -1.88 19.16 -20.41
N PRO A 303 -2.98 19.87 -20.72
CA PRO A 303 -3.33 20.18 -22.09
C PRO A 303 -2.38 21.27 -22.59
N GLY A 304 -1.45 20.91 -23.49
CA GLY A 304 -0.61 21.91 -24.15
C GLY A 304 0.78 21.41 -24.53
N GLY A 305 0.85 20.57 -25.57
CA GLY A 305 2.10 20.22 -26.23
C GLY A 305 1.79 19.74 -27.64
N SER A 306 1.78 20.69 -28.59
CA SER A 306 1.53 20.45 -30.00
C SER A 306 2.49 19.41 -30.58
N SER A 307 1.98 18.25 -30.96
CA SER A 307 2.67 17.32 -31.86
C SER A 307 2.45 17.77 -33.30
N THR A 308 3.42 18.48 -33.87
CA THR A 308 3.66 18.46 -35.32
C THR A 308 4.67 17.35 -35.58
N ILE A 309 4.20 16.36 -36.36
CA ILE A 309 4.87 15.23 -37.06
C ILE A 309 6.33 14.94 -36.65
#